data_AF-A0A3M1N829-F1
#
_entry.id   AF-A0A3M1N829-F1
#
_cell.length_a   1.000
_cell.length_b   1.000
_cell.length_c   1.000
_cell.angle_alpha   90.00
_cell.angle_beta   90.00
_cell.angle_gamma   90.00
#
_symmetry.space_group_name_H-M   'P 1'
#
loop_
_entity.id
_entity.type
_entity.pdbx_description
1 polymer ?
#
loop_
_entity_poly.entity_id
_entity_poly.type
_entity_poly.pdbx_seq_one_letter_code
_entity_poly.pdbx_strand_id
1 'polypeptide(L)'
;MPPVVHLIVDSRGWSSPPDLDILAALLEARLRGLAPLEVQVRSLEESWAAQLPQAEAIALLILARPLAQGWQAALQAWLSERHLLYVAFFDGAALSDLSQLAALTAQQPVPRAPYRLAAQTSQQLDAAFAWFEKLLQKLQPTFVPEAPLPPIRMMTTRWRNLPSNAQDAFAYPDQLTRSMRGARGYSLLGASTRGRTHAHHGTFRDDAFALGATAHWNILAVADGAGSAALARVGSNLVVESAVAAIQERAPASPTPEDLGRAIWTGLEAAYQALFSFAGAEHLPVSDLNTTLQLLVHFPLDTSCYVGVVHIGDGLVVAESVDGQIYALTEPDTDPDDDGRTLFLTSAPLNQWKRRAKVYQFDERLDIVALMTDGLSGDLEVRDELLRTNLFGKLRERVLCYPLHLRASALLSLISYERRGSFDDRTLAVLARD
;
A
#
# COMPACT_ATOMS: atom_id res chain seq x y z
N MET A 1 7.64 -20.77 18.32
CA MET A 1 7.37 -20.15 17.01
C MET A 1 6.20 -19.20 17.21
N PRO A 2 6.12 -18.05 16.50
CA PRO A 2 4.89 -17.26 16.54
C PRO A 2 3.72 -18.14 16.04
N PRO A 3 2.51 -17.98 16.61
CA PRO A 3 1.34 -18.69 16.09
C PRO A 3 1.11 -18.28 14.63
N VAL A 4 0.94 -19.25 13.74
CA VAL A 4 0.59 -19.00 12.34
C VAL A 4 -0.93 -18.97 12.20
N VAL A 5 -1.44 -17.91 11.59
CA VAL A 5 -2.85 -17.77 11.23
C VAL A 5 -3.05 -18.24 9.80
N HIS A 6 -3.84 -19.30 9.61
CA HIS A 6 -4.19 -19.83 8.30
C HIS A 6 -5.56 -19.29 7.87
N LEU A 7 -5.59 -18.44 6.86
CA LEU A 7 -6.83 -18.00 6.23
C LEU A 7 -7.15 -18.92 5.05
N ILE A 8 -8.24 -19.67 5.14
CA ILE A 8 -8.70 -20.59 4.10
C ILE A 8 -9.99 -20.02 3.51
N VAL A 9 -9.99 -19.66 2.23
CA VAL A 9 -11.11 -18.97 1.57
C VAL A 9 -11.70 -19.82 0.47
N ASP A 10 -12.99 -20.10 0.55
CA ASP A 10 -13.75 -20.68 -0.54
C ASP A 10 -14.07 -19.64 -1.61
N SER A 11 -13.26 -19.63 -2.67
CA SER A 11 -13.41 -18.76 -3.84
C SER A 11 -14.42 -19.31 -4.86
N ARG A 12 -14.97 -20.52 -4.65
CA ARG A 12 -15.88 -21.14 -5.63
C ARG A 12 -17.19 -20.38 -5.68
N GLY A 13 -17.55 -19.89 -6.87
CA GLY A 13 -18.86 -19.28 -7.14
C GLY A 13 -18.91 -17.78 -6.87
N TRP A 14 -17.75 -17.19 -6.59
CA TRP A 14 -17.56 -15.77 -6.70
C TRP A 14 -17.63 -15.36 -8.18
N SER A 15 -18.36 -14.28 -8.46
CA SER A 15 -18.37 -13.66 -9.79
C SER A 15 -17.00 -13.08 -10.14
N SER A 16 -16.27 -12.60 -9.13
CA SER A 16 -14.86 -12.19 -9.20
C SER A 16 -14.19 -12.65 -7.89
N PRO A 17 -13.36 -13.71 -7.92
CA PRO A 17 -12.74 -14.24 -6.71
C PRO A 17 -11.75 -13.22 -6.12
N PRO A 18 -11.67 -13.09 -4.79
CA PRO A 18 -10.76 -12.17 -4.16
C PRO A 18 -9.32 -12.65 -4.31
N ASP A 19 -8.39 -11.70 -4.47
CA ASP A 19 -6.97 -11.97 -4.55
C ASP A 19 -6.42 -12.42 -3.19
N LEU A 20 -5.86 -13.64 -3.14
CA LEU A 20 -5.43 -14.25 -1.88
C LEU A 20 -4.28 -13.50 -1.21
N ASP A 21 -3.36 -12.94 -1.99
CA ASP A 21 -2.21 -12.19 -1.46
C ASP A 21 -2.68 -10.89 -0.80
N ILE A 22 -3.73 -10.29 -1.36
CA ILE A 22 -4.33 -9.08 -0.78
C ILE A 22 -5.11 -9.43 0.48
N LEU A 23 -5.86 -10.53 0.48
CA LEU A 23 -6.52 -10.99 1.71
C LEU A 23 -5.52 -11.31 2.82
N ALA A 24 -4.34 -11.85 2.46
CA ALA A 24 -3.24 -12.08 3.39
C ALA A 24 -2.82 -10.75 4.01
N ALA A 25 -2.42 -9.79 3.16
CA ALA A 25 -1.92 -8.50 3.59
C ALA A 25 -2.95 -7.71 4.42
N LEU A 26 -4.24 -7.79 4.07
CA LEU A 26 -5.31 -7.15 4.81
C LEU A 26 -5.50 -7.75 6.20
N LEU A 27 -5.49 -9.09 6.30
CA LEU A 27 -5.59 -9.77 7.59
C LEU A 27 -4.34 -9.53 8.44
N GLU A 28 -3.13 -9.62 7.86
CA GLU A 28 -1.88 -9.29 8.55
C GLU A 28 -1.90 -7.88 9.10
N ALA A 29 -2.21 -6.88 8.26
CA ALA A 29 -2.28 -5.48 8.66
C ALA A 29 -3.23 -5.26 9.84
N ARG A 30 -4.39 -5.93 9.81
CA ARG A 30 -5.37 -5.87 10.89
C ARG A 30 -4.87 -6.53 12.17
N LEU A 31 -4.15 -7.64 12.07
CA LEU A 31 -3.64 -8.39 13.22
C LEU A 31 -2.32 -7.84 13.80
N ARG A 32 -1.62 -6.91 13.11
CA ARG A 32 -0.34 -6.33 13.59
C ARG A 32 -0.42 -5.77 15.02
N GLY A 33 -1.58 -5.23 15.43
CA GLY A 33 -1.78 -4.67 16.78
C GLY A 33 -1.91 -5.69 17.90
N LEU A 34 -2.02 -6.99 17.57
CA LEU A 34 -2.23 -8.08 18.54
C LEU A 34 -0.93 -8.75 18.96
N ALA A 35 -0.14 -9.20 17.99
CA ALA A 35 1.13 -9.89 18.11
C ALA A 35 1.74 -10.01 16.70
N PRO A 36 3.05 -10.26 16.56
CA PRO A 36 3.64 -10.64 15.27
C PRO A 36 3.14 -12.03 14.86
N LEU A 37 1.97 -12.08 14.22
CA LEU A 37 1.35 -13.28 13.66
C LEU A 37 1.65 -13.33 12.16
N GLU A 38 2.16 -14.47 11.70
CA GLU A 38 2.30 -14.74 10.26
C GLU A 38 0.95 -15.20 9.71
N VAL A 39 0.49 -14.66 8.58
CA VAL A 39 -0.74 -15.12 7.92
C VAL A 39 -0.40 -15.91 6.66
N GLN A 40 -0.91 -17.13 6.59
CA GLN A 40 -0.83 -17.94 5.37
C GLN A 40 -2.22 -18.08 4.75
N VAL A 41 -2.39 -17.65 3.50
CA VAL A 41 -3.67 -17.72 2.80
C VAL A 41 -3.69 -18.89 1.82
N ARG A 42 -4.81 -19.61 1.79
CA ARG A 42 -5.05 -20.73 0.87
C ARG A 42 -6.44 -20.61 0.26
N SER A 43 -6.55 -20.84 -1.05
CA SER A 43 -7.86 -21.00 -1.70
C SER A 43 -8.36 -22.42 -1.51
N LEU A 44 -9.65 -22.55 -1.24
CA LEU A 44 -10.32 -23.81 -1.03
C LEU A 44 -10.52 -24.55 -2.36
N GLU A 45 -9.91 -25.74 -2.50
CA GLU A 45 -10.23 -26.70 -3.55
C GLU A 45 -11.13 -27.83 -3.00
N GLU A 46 -11.55 -28.79 -3.82
CA GLU A 46 -12.52 -29.85 -3.45
C GLU A 46 -12.11 -30.67 -2.20
N SER A 47 -10.84 -30.66 -1.79
CA SER A 47 -10.26 -31.42 -0.66
C SER A 47 -9.77 -30.55 0.51
N TRP A 48 -10.53 -29.52 0.88
CA TRP A 48 -10.12 -28.49 1.86
C TRP A 48 -9.57 -29.00 3.21
N ALA A 49 -10.11 -30.11 3.74
CA ALA A 49 -9.65 -30.63 5.02
C ALA A 49 -8.21 -31.19 4.95
N ALA A 50 -7.73 -31.59 3.77
CA ALA A 50 -6.34 -31.97 3.55
C ALA A 50 -5.40 -30.75 3.52
N GLN A 51 -5.95 -29.53 3.41
CA GLN A 51 -5.18 -28.29 3.45
C GLN A 51 -5.04 -27.70 4.87
N LEU A 52 -5.67 -28.33 5.87
CA LEU A 52 -5.52 -27.93 7.26
C LEU A 52 -4.05 -28.11 7.70
N PRO A 53 -3.47 -27.12 8.41
CA PRO A 53 -2.08 -27.17 8.81
C PRO A 53 -1.81 -28.27 9.84
N GLN A 54 -0.71 -29.01 9.69
CA GLN A 54 -0.35 -30.07 10.63
C GLN A 54 0.28 -29.54 11.93
N ALA A 55 0.93 -28.38 11.88
CA ALA A 55 1.49 -27.71 13.05
C ALA A 55 0.41 -27.01 13.88
N GLU A 56 0.74 -26.63 15.11
CA GLU A 56 -0.12 -25.79 15.97
C GLU A 56 -0.48 -24.49 15.23
N ALA A 57 -1.79 -24.25 15.08
CA ALA A 57 -2.27 -23.25 14.14
C ALA A 57 -3.66 -22.72 14.51
N ILE A 58 -3.91 -21.49 14.08
CA ILE A 58 -5.22 -20.84 14.14
C ILE A 58 -5.75 -20.74 12.72
N ALA A 59 -6.88 -21.39 12.41
CA ALA A 59 -7.48 -21.34 11.09
C ALA A 59 -8.74 -20.46 11.08
N LEU A 60 -8.82 -19.52 10.14
CA LEU A 60 -10.06 -18.84 9.75
C LEU A 60 -10.53 -19.41 8.41
N LEU A 61 -11.66 -20.11 8.42
CA LEU A 61 -12.29 -20.69 7.25
C LEU A 61 -13.46 -19.81 6.78
N ILE A 62 -13.42 -19.34 5.52
CA ILE A 62 -14.49 -18.54 4.91
C ILE A 62 -15.21 -19.40 3.86
N LEU A 63 -16.48 -19.75 4.13
CA LEU A 63 -17.27 -20.65 3.29
C LEU A 63 -18.27 -19.90 2.39
N ALA A 64 -18.25 -20.20 1.10
CA ALA A 64 -19.18 -19.63 0.12
C ALA A 64 -20.27 -20.62 -0.34
N ARG A 65 -20.06 -21.92 -0.14
CA ARG A 65 -20.93 -23.02 -0.58
C ARG A 65 -21.01 -24.14 0.46
N PRO A 66 -21.90 -25.13 0.28
CA PRO A 66 -21.92 -26.34 1.10
C PRO A 66 -20.58 -27.11 1.05
N LEU A 67 -20.26 -27.78 2.15
CA LEU A 67 -19.01 -28.53 2.29
C LEU A 67 -19.08 -29.88 1.55
N ALA A 68 -17.95 -30.33 0.99
CA ALA A 68 -17.84 -31.63 0.33
C ALA A 68 -17.95 -32.78 1.34
N GLN A 69 -18.44 -33.96 0.91
CA GLN A 69 -18.61 -35.12 1.81
C GLN A 69 -17.31 -35.51 2.54
N GLY A 70 -17.45 -36.02 3.77
CA GLY A 70 -16.32 -36.50 4.59
C GLY A 70 -15.60 -35.42 5.39
N TRP A 71 -15.97 -34.13 5.24
CA TRP A 71 -15.36 -33.02 5.95
C TRP A 71 -15.41 -33.14 7.50
N GLN A 72 -16.49 -33.72 8.02
CA GLN A 72 -16.74 -33.86 9.45
C GLN A 72 -15.67 -34.72 10.13
N ALA A 73 -15.38 -35.88 9.55
CA ALA A 73 -14.40 -36.81 10.10
C ALA A 73 -12.99 -36.22 10.08
N ALA A 74 -12.66 -35.47 9.02
CA ALA A 74 -11.37 -34.81 8.90
C ALA A 74 -11.21 -33.67 9.92
N LEU A 75 -12.25 -32.84 10.13
CA LEU A 75 -12.22 -31.81 11.18
C LEU A 75 -12.18 -32.42 12.58
N GLN A 76 -12.94 -33.47 12.86
CA GLN A 76 -12.90 -34.15 14.14
C GLN A 76 -11.51 -34.71 14.46
N ALA A 77 -10.82 -35.24 13.45
CA ALA A 77 -9.45 -35.73 13.61
C ALA A 77 -8.42 -34.60 13.79
N TRP A 78 -8.68 -33.42 13.22
CA TRP A 78 -7.77 -32.28 13.25
C TRP A 78 -7.93 -31.39 14.49
N LEU A 79 -9.17 -31.18 14.96
CA LEU A 79 -9.44 -30.33 16.11
C LEU A 79 -8.80 -30.91 17.37
N SER A 80 -7.94 -30.13 18.00
CA SER A 80 -7.25 -30.48 19.23
C SER A 80 -7.04 -29.23 20.09
N GLU A 81 -6.48 -29.38 21.30
CA GLU A 81 -6.09 -28.23 22.13
C GLU A 81 -5.06 -27.31 21.44
N ARG A 82 -4.38 -27.79 20.40
CA ARG A 82 -3.35 -27.06 19.62
C ARG A 82 -3.90 -26.49 18.30
N HIS A 83 -5.16 -26.72 17.98
CA HIS A 83 -5.74 -26.32 16.69
C HIS A 83 -7.04 -25.57 16.90
N LEU A 84 -7.03 -24.27 16.59
CA LEU A 84 -8.21 -23.41 16.71
C LEU A 84 -8.86 -23.22 15.34
N LEU A 85 -10.18 -23.33 15.27
CA LEU A 85 -10.95 -23.16 14.04
C LEU A 85 -12.05 -22.13 14.23
N TYR A 86 -11.99 -21.10 13.40
CA TYR A 86 -13.02 -20.08 13.31
C TYR A 86 -13.62 -20.11 11.92
N VAL A 87 -14.94 -20.02 11.85
CA VAL A 87 -15.67 -20.12 10.59
C VAL A 87 -16.44 -18.83 10.35
N ALA A 88 -16.29 -18.26 9.16
CA ALA A 88 -17.22 -17.31 8.58
C ALA A 88 -17.87 -17.93 7.34
N PHE A 89 -19.12 -17.57 7.03
CA PHE A 89 -19.86 -18.17 5.93
C PHE A 89 -20.78 -17.16 5.24
N PHE A 90 -20.95 -17.29 3.93
CA PHE A 90 -21.97 -16.60 3.16
C PHE A 90 -23.28 -17.39 3.13
N ASP A 91 -24.38 -16.73 2.79
CA ASP A 91 -25.74 -17.30 2.77
C ASP A 91 -25.92 -18.52 1.85
N GLY A 92 -24.92 -18.87 1.03
CA GLY A 92 -24.89 -20.11 0.23
C GLY A 92 -24.48 -21.38 1.00
N ALA A 93 -24.03 -21.28 2.26
CA ALA A 93 -23.67 -22.44 3.06
C ALA A 93 -24.90 -23.21 3.59
N ALA A 94 -24.84 -24.54 3.63
CA ALA A 94 -25.95 -25.36 4.10
C ALA A 94 -26.15 -25.23 5.62
N LEU A 95 -27.38 -25.00 6.06
CA LEU A 95 -27.74 -24.91 7.49
C LEU A 95 -27.33 -26.15 8.30
N SER A 96 -27.35 -27.34 7.67
CA SER A 96 -26.88 -28.59 8.28
C SER A 96 -25.38 -28.56 8.57
N ASP A 97 -24.58 -28.07 7.62
CA ASP A 97 -23.13 -27.96 7.78
C ASP A 97 -22.79 -26.95 8.88
N LEU A 98 -23.49 -25.82 8.91
CA LEU A 98 -23.30 -24.77 9.92
C LEU A 98 -23.64 -25.27 11.33
N SER A 99 -24.71 -26.05 11.47
CA SER A 99 -25.12 -26.62 12.76
C SER A 99 -24.08 -27.61 13.28
N GLN A 100 -23.50 -28.41 12.39
CA GLN A 100 -22.46 -29.38 12.74
C GLN A 100 -21.12 -28.70 13.05
N LEU A 101 -20.72 -27.68 12.27
CA LEU A 101 -19.53 -26.87 12.56
C LEU A 101 -19.64 -26.20 13.93
N ALA A 102 -20.80 -25.61 14.24
CA ALA A 102 -21.05 -25.02 15.55
C ALA A 102 -20.93 -26.04 16.69
N ALA A 103 -21.36 -27.29 16.48
CA ALA A 103 -21.20 -28.35 17.46
C ALA A 103 -19.72 -28.77 17.64
N LEU A 104 -18.95 -28.83 16.55
CA LEU A 104 -17.54 -29.22 16.58
C LEU A 104 -16.64 -28.17 17.23
N THR A 105 -16.92 -26.88 17.06
CA THR A 105 -16.12 -25.81 17.65
C THR A 105 -16.60 -25.37 19.04
N ALA A 106 -17.71 -25.94 19.54
CA ALA A 106 -18.33 -25.57 20.82
C ALA A 106 -17.41 -25.72 22.04
N GLN A 107 -16.42 -26.61 21.97
CA GLN A 107 -15.50 -26.90 23.08
C GLN A 107 -14.18 -26.10 22.99
N GLN A 108 -13.99 -25.26 21.96
CA GLN A 108 -12.76 -24.47 21.84
C GLN A 108 -12.71 -23.32 22.86
N PRO A 109 -11.51 -22.79 23.20
CA PRO A 109 -11.31 -21.78 24.24
C PRO A 109 -12.17 -20.51 24.11
N VAL A 110 -12.56 -20.14 22.89
CA VAL A 110 -13.57 -19.09 22.66
C VAL A 110 -14.66 -19.68 21.76
N PRO A 111 -15.68 -20.34 22.33
CA PRO A 111 -16.76 -20.94 21.56
C PRO A 111 -17.52 -19.83 20.84
N ARG A 112 -17.59 -19.89 19.51
CA ARG A 112 -18.40 -18.99 18.70
C ARG A 112 -19.08 -19.80 17.61
N ALA A 113 -20.35 -19.47 17.39
CA ALA A 113 -21.05 -19.91 16.20
C ALA A 113 -20.34 -19.36 14.95
N PRO A 114 -20.44 -20.05 13.80
CA PRO A 114 -20.00 -19.52 12.52
C PRO A 114 -20.51 -18.09 12.29
N TYR A 115 -19.66 -17.20 11.79
CA TYR A 115 -19.98 -15.80 11.54
C TYR A 115 -20.63 -15.62 10.17
N ARG A 116 -21.84 -15.06 10.13
CA ARG A 116 -22.60 -14.88 8.90
C ARG A 116 -22.13 -13.64 8.13
N LEU A 117 -21.95 -13.81 6.82
CA LEU A 117 -21.61 -12.78 5.84
C LEU A 117 -22.76 -12.62 4.84
N ALA A 118 -23.28 -11.41 4.72
CA ALA A 118 -24.52 -11.16 3.97
C ALA A 118 -24.34 -11.24 2.44
N ALA A 119 -23.13 -11.02 1.93
CA ALA A 119 -22.84 -11.01 0.50
C ALA A 119 -21.34 -11.21 0.25
N GLN A 120 -20.98 -11.79 -0.89
CA GLN A 120 -19.58 -11.99 -1.32
C GLN A 120 -18.95 -10.66 -1.77
N THR A 121 -18.67 -9.77 -0.80
CA THR A 121 -18.07 -8.44 -1.05
C THR A 121 -16.84 -8.24 -0.16
N SER A 122 -15.94 -7.37 -0.61
CA SER A 122 -14.76 -6.95 0.15
C SER A 122 -15.12 -6.38 1.53
N GLN A 123 -16.23 -5.65 1.63
CA GLN A 123 -16.75 -5.13 2.90
C GLN A 123 -17.17 -6.24 3.88
N GLN A 124 -17.77 -7.32 3.39
CA GLN A 124 -18.17 -8.44 4.24
C GLN A 124 -16.95 -9.28 4.66
N LEU A 125 -15.95 -9.45 3.79
CA LEU A 125 -14.67 -10.04 4.17
C LEU A 125 -13.98 -9.23 5.27
N ASP A 126 -13.97 -7.90 5.16
CA ASP A 126 -13.42 -7.04 6.20
C ASP A 126 -14.18 -7.16 7.54
N ALA A 127 -15.50 -7.28 7.49
CA ALA A 127 -16.31 -7.55 8.67
C ALA A 127 -15.97 -8.91 9.31
N ALA A 128 -15.67 -9.92 8.50
CA ALA A 128 -15.19 -11.22 8.97
C ALA A 128 -13.84 -11.09 9.69
N PHE A 129 -12.89 -10.35 9.10
CA PHE A 129 -11.57 -10.12 9.69
C PHE A 129 -11.65 -9.30 10.98
N ALA A 130 -12.50 -8.27 11.03
CA ALA A 130 -12.74 -7.49 12.24
C ALA A 130 -13.42 -8.31 13.35
N TRP A 131 -14.33 -9.22 12.99
CA TRP A 131 -14.90 -10.18 13.93
C TRP A 131 -13.81 -11.11 14.48
N PHE A 132 -12.97 -11.66 13.60
CA PHE A 132 -11.91 -12.59 13.95
C PHE A 132 -10.82 -11.95 14.82
N GLU A 133 -10.39 -10.71 14.50
CA GLU A 133 -9.48 -9.90 15.31
C GLU A 133 -9.98 -9.79 16.77
N LYS A 134 -11.27 -9.48 16.96
CA LYS A 134 -11.89 -9.40 18.30
C LYS A 134 -11.91 -10.73 19.05
N LEU A 135 -11.87 -11.87 18.35
CA LEU A 135 -11.75 -13.18 19.00
C LEU A 135 -10.32 -13.39 19.50
N LEU A 136 -9.34 -13.07 18.67
CA LEU A 136 -7.92 -13.18 19.02
C LEU A 136 -7.54 -12.24 20.16
N GLN A 137 -8.09 -11.02 20.20
CA GLN A 137 -7.95 -10.09 21.33
C GLN A 137 -8.38 -10.73 22.66
N LYS A 138 -9.48 -11.51 22.67
CA LYS A 138 -9.95 -12.17 23.90
C LYS A 138 -9.07 -13.32 24.36
N LEU A 139 -8.28 -13.89 23.45
CA LEU A 139 -7.37 -14.99 23.72
C LEU A 139 -5.95 -14.52 24.09
N GLN A 140 -5.64 -13.23 23.95
CA GLN A 140 -4.32 -12.67 24.28
C GLN A 140 -3.76 -13.04 25.67
N PRO A 141 -4.53 -13.23 26.76
CA PRO A 141 -3.95 -13.66 28.03
C PRO A 141 -3.35 -15.08 28.00
N THR A 142 -3.69 -15.89 26.99
CA THR A 142 -3.29 -17.30 26.87
C THR A 142 -2.14 -17.52 25.88
N PHE A 143 -1.77 -16.50 25.10
CA PHE A 143 -0.85 -16.60 23.95
C PHE A 143 0.59 -16.12 24.22
N VAL A 144 0.95 -15.81 25.47
CA VAL A 144 2.32 -15.43 25.83
C VAL A 144 3.02 -16.58 26.55
N PRO A 145 3.75 -17.47 25.86
CA PRO A 145 4.77 -18.28 26.49
C PRO A 145 6.05 -17.45 26.70
N GLU A 146 6.61 -17.56 27.90
CA GLU A 146 7.93 -17.06 28.28
C GLU A 146 9.00 -18.01 27.70
N ALA A 147 9.45 -17.78 26.46
CA ALA A 147 10.56 -18.55 25.88
C ALA A 147 11.43 -17.70 24.94
N PRO A 148 12.76 -17.82 25.02
CA PRO A 148 13.67 -17.04 24.19
C PRO A 148 13.63 -17.46 22.72
N LEU A 149 13.89 -16.48 21.84
CA LEU A 149 13.85 -16.63 20.38
C LEU A 149 14.79 -17.75 19.91
N PRO A 150 14.33 -18.70 19.08
CA PRO A 150 15.20 -19.73 18.50
C PRO A 150 16.09 -19.15 17.40
N PRO A 151 17.29 -19.72 17.17
CA PRO A 151 18.19 -19.27 16.12
C PRO A 151 17.62 -19.57 14.73
N ILE A 152 17.61 -18.54 13.87
CA ILE A 152 17.14 -18.62 12.49
C ILE A 152 18.09 -19.48 11.65
N ARG A 153 17.56 -20.54 11.04
CA ARG A 153 18.30 -21.39 10.10
C ARG A 153 18.17 -20.81 8.69
N MET A 154 19.19 -20.12 8.21
CA MET A 154 19.21 -19.56 6.85
C MET A 154 19.39 -20.66 5.80
N MET A 155 18.41 -20.80 4.90
CA MET A 155 18.63 -21.47 3.62
C MET A 155 19.12 -20.47 2.58
N THR A 156 19.94 -20.96 1.66
CA THR A 156 20.80 -20.20 0.76
C THR A 156 20.03 -19.39 -0.28
N THR A 157 19.81 -18.11 0.01
CA THR A 157 19.84 -17.05 -1.00
C THR A 157 20.92 -16.05 -0.56
N ARG A 158 21.71 -15.52 -1.49
CA ARG A 158 22.77 -14.55 -1.14
C ARG A 158 22.21 -13.23 -0.61
N TRP A 159 20.91 -13.00 -0.80
CA TRP A 159 20.15 -11.87 -0.29
C TRP A 159 19.89 -12.01 1.20
N ARG A 160 19.97 -10.89 1.92
CA ARG A 160 19.73 -10.81 3.36
C ARG A 160 18.59 -9.82 3.55
N ASN A 161 17.80 -10.02 4.58
CA ASN A 161 16.81 -9.03 5.01
C ASN A 161 17.22 -8.54 6.39
N LEU A 162 18.20 -7.64 6.41
CA LEU A 162 18.69 -7.02 7.62
C LEU A 162 17.70 -5.93 8.07
N PRO A 163 17.38 -5.86 9.37
CA PRO A 163 16.55 -4.78 9.89
C PRO A 163 17.28 -3.44 9.70
N SER A 164 16.54 -2.40 9.34
CA SER A 164 17.04 -1.03 9.39
C SER A 164 17.31 -0.63 10.85
N ASN A 165 18.23 0.33 11.06
CA ASN A 165 18.59 0.77 12.41
C ASN A 165 17.49 1.64 13.02
N ALA A 166 16.56 1.02 13.76
CA ALA A 166 15.45 1.73 14.42
C ALA A 166 15.91 2.71 15.52
N GLN A 167 17.17 2.67 15.95
CA GLN A 167 17.74 3.61 16.93
C GLN A 167 18.44 4.81 16.28
N ASP A 168 18.48 4.87 14.95
CA ASP A 168 19.01 6.02 14.22
C ASP A 168 18.17 7.28 14.49
N ALA A 169 18.83 8.43 14.67
CA ALA A 169 18.15 9.70 14.96
C ALA A 169 17.17 10.12 13.85
N PHE A 170 17.40 9.63 12.63
CA PHE A 170 16.58 9.87 11.46
C PHE A 170 15.98 8.57 10.90
N ALA A 171 15.61 7.65 11.79
CA ALA A 171 14.94 6.41 11.39
C ALA A 171 13.55 6.69 10.82
N TYR A 172 13.31 6.22 9.59
CA TYR A 172 11.98 6.13 8.98
C TYR A 172 11.56 4.66 8.89
N PRO A 173 10.24 4.36 8.96
CA PRO A 173 9.76 2.99 8.87
C PRO A 173 10.06 2.39 7.49
N ASP A 174 10.30 1.08 7.41
CA ASP A 174 10.57 0.38 6.14
C ASP A 174 9.36 0.41 5.18
N GLN A 175 8.16 0.62 5.70
CA GLN A 175 6.93 0.74 4.93
C GLN A 175 6.13 1.96 5.39
N LEU A 176 5.50 2.66 4.45
CA LEU A 176 4.61 3.77 4.70
C LEU A 176 3.33 3.57 3.89
N THR A 177 2.17 3.75 4.52
CA THR A 177 0.88 3.69 3.83
C THR A 177 -0.04 4.78 4.35
N ARG A 178 -0.86 5.36 3.48
CA ARG A 178 -1.86 6.36 3.84
C ARG A 178 -3.05 6.29 2.90
N SER A 179 -4.25 6.50 3.44
CA SER A 179 -5.46 6.74 2.66
C SER A 179 -6.24 7.88 3.29
N MET A 180 -6.87 8.72 2.48
CA MET A 180 -7.74 9.80 2.95
C MET A 180 -8.78 10.18 1.91
N ARG A 181 -9.85 10.83 2.36
CA ARG A 181 -10.79 11.50 1.46
C ARG A 181 -10.16 12.77 0.90
N GLY A 182 -10.38 12.99 -0.38
CA GLY A 182 -10.03 14.19 -1.12
C GLY A 182 -11.21 15.13 -1.33
N ALA A 183 -10.94 16.22 -2.04
CA ALA A 183 -11.94 17.17 -2.49
C ALA A 183 -12.86 16.56 -3.57
N ARG A 184 -14.15 16.91 -3.51
CA ARG A 184 -15.17 16.62 -4.54
C ARG A 184 -15.29 15.16 -4.99
N GLY A 185 -15.35 14.23 -4.04
CA GLY A 185 -15.62 12.82 -4.34
C GLY A 185 -14.42 12.05 -4.89
N TYR A 186 -13.22 12.48 -4.50
CA TYR A 186 -11.98 11.74 -4.73
C TYR A 186 -11.46 11.16 -3.43
N SER A 187 -10.60 10.15 -3.54
CA SER A 187 -9.74 9.65 -2.47
C SER A 187 -8.28 9.69 -2.89
N LEU A 188 -7.41 9.88 -1.90
CA LEU A 188 -5.95 9.84 -2.07
C LEU A 188 -5.41 8.63 -1.33
N LEU A 189 -4.52 7.90 -1.97
CA LEU A 189 -3.87 6.70 -1.47
C LEU A 189 -2.37 6.84 -1.68
N GLY A 190 -1.58 6.26 -0.80
CA GLY A 190 -0.15 6.18 -1.00
C GLY A 190 0.41 4.96 -0.28
N ALA A 191 1.38 4.31 -0.92
CA ALA A 191 2.15 3.23 -0.35
C ALA A 191 3.60 3.34 -0.80
N SER A 192 4.50 3.00 0.10
CA SER A 192 5.93 3.00 -0.12
C SER A 192 6.57 1.83 0.64
N THR A 193 7.41 1.05 -0.02
CA THR A 193 8.05 -0.14 0.56
C THR A 193 9.55 -0.16 0.28
N ARG A 194 10.30 -0.59 1.30
CA ARG A 194 11.75 -0.79 1.20
C ARG A 194 12.09 -1.89 0.17
N GLY A 195 13.07 -1.59 -0.66
CA GLY A 195 13.66 -2.44 -1.67
C GLY A 195 14.58 -3.50 -1.08
N ARG A 196 14.88 -4.49 -1.91
CA ARG A 196 15.74 -5.63 -1.56
C ARG A 196 17.19 -5.23 -1.38
N THR A 197 17.68 -4.26 -2.15
CA THR A 197 19.04 -3.73 -2.02
C THR A 197 19.21 -3.10 -0.63
N HIS A 198 18.27 -2.27 -0.22
CA HIS A 198 18.30 -1.65 1.11
C HIS A 198 18.19 -2.68 2.24
N ALA A 199 17.26 -3.64 2.12
CA ALA A 199 17.16 -4.75 3.06
C ALA A 199 18.44 -5.59 3.14
N HIS A 200 19.16 -5.79 2.03
CA HIS A 200 20.42 -6.52 2.02
C HIS A 200 21.53 -5.85 2.82
N HIS A 201 21.58 -4.51 2.73
CA HIS A 201 22.57 -3.69 3.41
C HIS A 201 22.13 -3.24 4.81
N GLY A 202 20.88 -3.50 5.21
CA GLY A 202 20.32 -3.02 6.46
C GLY A 202 20.11 -1.50 6.46
N THR A 203 20.03 -0.89 5.29
CA THR A 203 19.73 0.53 5.13
C THR A 203 18.22 0.75 5.12
N PHE A 204 17.83 2.03 5.13
CA PHE A 204 16.44 2.44 5.21
C PHE A 204 15.78 2.43 3.84
N ARG A 205 14.46 2.61 3.84
CA ARG A 205 13.76 3.09 2.66
C ARG A 205 14.09 4.57 2.47
N ASP A 206 14.59 4.93 1.29
CA ASP A 206 14.92 6.30 0.89
C ASP A 206 13.79 6.97 0.10
N ASP A 207 12.82 6.19 -0.38
CA ASP A 207 11.57 6.66 -0.96
C ASP A 207 10.58 7.31 0.05
N ALA A 208 9.83 8.32 -0.42
CA ALA A 208 8.76 8.96 0.35
C ALA A 208 7.58 9.46 -0.50
N PHE A 209 6.43 9.64 0.15
CA PHE A 209 5.28 10.33 -0.43
C PHE A 209 4.53 11.12 0.64
N ALA A 210 3.78 12.14 0.21
CA ALA A 210 2.82 12.85 1.05
C ALA A 210 1.52 13.11 0.29
N LEU A 211 0.41 13.13 1.05
CA LEU A 211 -0.93 13.34 0.55
C LEU A 211 -1.58 14.49 1.32
N GLY A 212 -2.23 15.40 0.61
CA GLY A 212 -2.97 16.50 1.19
C GLY A 212 -4.24 16.80 0.42
N ALA A 213 -5.20 17.41 1.10
CA ALA A 213 -6.41 17.93 0.47
C ALA A 213 -6.85 19.22 1.16
N THR A 214 -7.52 20.08 0.40
CA THR A 214 -8.29 21.23 0.90
C THR A 214 -9.77 21.01 0.56
N ALA A 215 -10.63 22.01 0.76
CA ALA A 215 -12.00 21.94 0.29
C ALA A 215 -12.12 21.82 -1.25
N HIS A 216 -11.09 22.28 -1.98
CA HIS A 216 -11.12 22.40 -3.43
C HIS A 216 -10.04 21.61 -4.15
N TRP A 217 -8.89 21.37 -3.51
CA TRP A 217 -7.73 20.77 -4.14
C TRP A 217 -7.36 19.43 -3.53
N ASN A 218 -6.82 18.56 -4.37
CA ASN A 218 -6.12 17.34 -3.97
C ASN A 218 -4.63 17.52 -4.30
N ILE A 219 -3.75 17.09 -3.41
CA ILE A 219 -2.30 17.34 -3.51
C ILE A 219 -1.57 16.03 -3.27
N LEU A 220 -0.69 15.66 -4.19
CA LEU A 220 0.11 14.44 -4.14
C LEU A 220 1.57 14.81 -4.36
N ALA A 221 2.46 14.26 -3.55
CA ALA A 221 3.90 14.38 -3.75
C ALA A 221 4.57 13.02 -3.57
N VAL A 222 5.55 12.72 -4.42
CA VAL A 222 6.38 11.52 -4.38
C VAL A 222 7.83 11.94 -4.59
N ALA A 223 8.75 11.32 -3.86
CA ALA A 223 10.18 11.57 -3.97
C ALA A 223 10.94 10.26 -3.77
N ASP A 224 11.97 10.06 -4.59
CA ASP A 224 13.00 9.04 -4.43
C ASP A 224 14.28 9.73 -3.90
N GLY A 225 14.88 9.13 -2.88
CA GLY A 225 16.12 9.60 -2.29
C GLY A 225 17.32 8.98 -3.00
N ALA A 226 18.30 9.79 -3.38
CA ALA A 226 19.46 9.28 -4.10
C ALA A 226 20.21 8.22 -3.29
N GLY A 227 20.36 6.99 -3.81
CA GLY A 227 21.13 5.93 -3.11
C GLY A 227 22.61 6.25 -2.84
N SER A 228 23.13 7.35 -3.41
CA SER A 228 24.46 7.89 -3.13
C SER A 228 24.52 8.88 -1.95
N ALA A 229 23.37 9.33 -1.44
CA ALA A 229 23.25 10.35 -0.40
C ALA A 229 23.01 9.72 0.98
N ALA A 230 23.81 10.11 1.98
CA ALA A 230 23.82 9.44 3.29
C ALA A 230 22.50 9.55 4.08
N LEU A 231 21.74 10.62 3.85
CA LEU A 231 20.45 10.92 4.48
C LEU A 231 19.35 11.12 3.43
N ALA A 232 19.41 10.36 2.34
CA ALA A 232 18.42 10.37 1.26
C ALA A 232 16.97 10.25 1.77
N ARG A 233 16.68 9.29 2.66
CA ARG A 233 15.40 9.18 3.38
C ARG A 233 14.93 10.47 4.06
N VAL A 234 15.84 11.27 4.58
CA VAL A 234 15.49 12.53 5.24
C VAL A 234 15.12 13.56 4.19
N GLY A 235 15.93 13.65 3.14
CA GLY A 235 15.68 14.52 2.00
C GLY A 235 14.29 14.27 1.39
N SER A 236 14.00 13.03 1.01
CA SER A 236 12.74 12.64 0.37
C SER A 236 11.52 12.91 1.25
N ASN A 237 11.55 12.57 2.55
CA ASN A 237 10.46 12.84 3.47
C ASN A 237 10.26 14.35 3.71
N LEU A 238 11.34 15.12 3.85
CA LEU A 238 11.25 16.57 4.05
C LEU A 238 10.61 17.26 2.85
N VAL A 239 10.99 16.92 1.62
CA VAL A 239 10.50 17.61 0.42
C VAL A 239 9.01 17.35 0.19
N VAL A 240 8.54 16.10 0.35
CA VAL A 240 7.13 15.76 0.11
C VAL A 240 6.22 16.38 1.17
N GLU A 241 6.59 16.28 2.45
CA GLU A 241 5.78 16.82 3.55
C GLU A 241 5.75 18.36 3.51
N SER A 242 6.91 19.00 3.30
CA SER A 242 6.98 20.47 3.24
C SER A 242 6.22 21.04 2.05
N ALA A 243 6.30 20.38 0.88
CA ALA A 243 5.57 20.83 -0.31
C ALA A 243 4.05 20.74 -0.10
N VAL A 244 3.56 19.60 0.38
CA VAL A 244 2.14 19.37 0.61
C VAL A 244 1.59 20.32 1.69
N ALA A 245 2.29 20.44 2.82
CA ALA A 245 1.88 21.31 3.92
C ALA A 245 1.80 22.78 3.49
N ALA A 246 2.80 23.28 2.77
CA ALA A 246 2.82 24.67 2.32
C ALA A 246 1.69 25.00 1.34
N ILE A 247 1.35 24.06 0.44
CA ILE A 247 0.20 24.24 -0.46
C ILE A 247 -1.10 24.25 0.33
N GLN A 248 -1.29 23.34 1.29
CA GLN A 248 -2.51 23.32 2.10
C GLN A 248 -2.69 24.60 2.92
N GLU A 249 -1.62 25.11 3.51
CA GLU A 249 -1.64 26.33 4.33
C GLU A 249 -1.91 27.59 3.51
N ARG A 250 -1.35 27.67 2.30
CA ARG A 250 -1.38 28.88 1.47
C ARG A 250 -2.40 28.83 0.32
N ALA A 251 -3.08 27.70 0.14
CA ALA A 251 -4.15 27.59 -0.85
C ALA A 251 -5.24 28.63 -0.55
N PRO A 252 -5.70 29.37 -1.56
CA PRO A 252 -6.78 30.32 -1.37
C PRO A 252 -8.07 29.58 -1.02
N ALA A 253 -8.93 30.23 -0.22
CA ALA A 253 -10.23 29.65 0.18
C ALA A 253 -11.18 29.41 -1.02
N SER A 254 -10.98 30.11 -2.13
CA SER A 254 -11.74 29.95 -3.37
C SER A 254 -10.77 30.00 -4.56
N PRO A 255 -10.12 28.88 -4.89
CA PRO A 255 -9.11 28.84 -5.93
C PRO A 255 -9.71 28.98 -7.34
N THR A 256 -8.91 29.53 -8.22
CA THR A 256 -9.13 29.63 -9.66
C THR A 256 -8.09 28.77 -10.41
N PRO A 257 -8.29 28.47 -11.71
CA PRO A 257 -7.28 27.77 -12.50
C PRO A 257 -5.89 28.44 -12.52
N GLU A 258 -5.83 29.77 -12.40
CA GLU A 258 -4.58 30.53 -12.36
C GLU A 258 -3.76 30.29 -11.09
N ASP A 259 -4.38 29.76 -10.03
CA ASP A 259 -3.72 29.47 -8.75
C ASP A 259 -2.88 28.19 -8.79
N LEU A 260 -3.12 27.26 -9.74
CA LEU A 260 -2.40 25.97 -9.75
C LEU A 260 -0.90 26.15 -9.95
N GLY A 261 -0.48 27.03 -10.87
CA GLY A 261 0.95 27.33 -11.07
C GLY A 261 1.59 27.92 -9.81
N ARG A 262 0.89 28.83 -9.12
CA ARG A 262 1.35 29.41 -7.85
C ARG A 262 1.43 28.38 -6.73
N ALA A 263 0.50 27.44 -6.67
CA ALA A 263 0.52 26.33 -5.72
C ALA A 263 1.75 25.45 -5.93
N ILE A 264 2.05 25.07 -7.18
CA ILE A 264 3.25 24.30 -7.50
C ILE A 264 4.52 25.06 -7.11
N TRP A 265 4.61 26.36 -7.41
CA TRP A 265 5.76 27.18 -6.99
C TRP A 265 5.90 27.27 -5.48
N THR A 266 4.78 27.36 -4.75
CA THR A 266 4.75 27.37 -3.29
C THR A 266 5.30 26.07 -2.71
N GLY A 267 4.86 24.91 -3.25
CA GLY A 267 5.35 23.62 -2.81
C GLY A 267 6.83 23.43 -3.11
N LEU A 268 7.30 23.83 -4.31
CA LEU A 268 8.72 23.79 -4.68
C LEU A 268 9.58 24.68 -3.78
N GLU A 269 9.13 25.90 -3.47
CA GLU A 269 9.83 26.79 -2.54
C GLU A 269 9.99 26.16 -1.16
N ALA A 270 8.90 25.60 -0.61
CA ALA A 270 8.92 24.98 0.70
C ALA A 270 9.83 23.76 0.74
N ALA A 271 9.73 22.86 -0.24
CA ALA A 271 10.61 21.70 -0.36
C ALA A 271 12.08 22.10 -0.46
N TYR A 272 12.41 23.06 -1.33
CA TYR A 272 13.78 23.52 -1.51
C TYR A 272 14.33 24.13 -0.21
N GLN A 273 13.58 25.05 0.42
CA GLN A 273 14.00 25.68 1.68
C GLN A 273 14.14 24.68 2.83
N ALA A 274 13.30 23.64 2.88
CA ALA A 274 13.39 22.60 3.90
C ALA A 274 14.72 21.84 3.83
N LEU A 275 15.18 21.47 2.63
CA LEU A 275 16.48 20.81 2.45
C LEU A 275 17.65 21.66 2.95
N PHE A 276 17.72 22.94 2.51
CA PHE A 276 18.81 23.82 2.91
C PHE A 276 18.77 24.18 4.40
N SER A 277 17.58 24.35 4.97
CA SER A 277 17.41 24.63 6.39
C SER A 277 17.85 23.45 7.25
N PHE A 278 17.46 22.24 6.87
CA PHE A 278 17.87 21.02 7.58
C PHE A 278 19.38 20.78 7.45
N ALA A 279 19.94 20.86 6.24
CA ALA A 279 21.37 20.73 6.01
C ALA A 279 22.19 21.75 6.82
N GLY A 280 21.72 23.00 6.88
CA GLY A 280 22.35 24.06 7.68
C GLY A 280 22.29 23.80 9.18
N ALA A 281 21.14 23.33 9.70
CA ALA A 281 20.97 23.02 11.12
C ALA A 281 21.83 21.83 11.57
N GLU A 282 21.91 20.79 10.75
CA GLU A 282 22.70 19.58 11.03
C GLU A 282 24.17 19.71 10.61
N HIS A 283 24.58 20.84 10.02
CA HIS A 283 25.93 21.10 9.52
C HIS A 283 26.40 20.06 8.49
N LEU A 284 25.50 19.66 7.59
CA LEU A 284 25.73 18.65 6.56
C LEU A 284 25.78 19.29 5.16
N PRO A 285 26.50 18.69 4.20
CA PRO A 285 26.37 19.10 2.81
C PRO A 285 24.95 18.75 2.31
N VAL A 286 24.31 19.67 1.59
CA VAL A 286 22.95 19.44 1.06
C VAL A 286 22.86 18.24 0.12
N SER A 287 23.99 17.83 -0.46
CA SER A 287 24.10 16.62 -1.29
C SER A 287 23.77 15.33 -0.54
N ASP A 288 23.94 15.31 0.79
CA ASP A 288 23.56 14.17 1.63
C ASP A 288 22.04 14.00 1.73
N LEU A 289 21.27 14.96 1.24
CA LEU A 289 19.80 14.96 1.18
C LEU A 289 19.27 14.92 -0.27
N ASN A 290 20.12 14.59 -1.25
CA ASN A 290 19.71 14.58 -2.66
C ASN A 290 18.50 13.67 -2.86
N THR A 291 17.49 14.21 -3.52
CA THR A 291 16.22 13.53 -3.76
C THR A 291 15.52 14.13 -4.98
N THR A 292 14.71 13.32 -5.64
CA THR A 292 13.79 13.72 -6.71
C THR A 292 12.54 14.38 -6.12
N LEU A 293 11.68 14.96 -6.96
CA LEU A 293 10.38 15.46 -6.51
C LEU A 293 9.36 15.48 -7.66
N GLN A 294 8.31 14.69 -7.52
CA GLN A 294 7.06 14.82 -8.25
C GLN A 294 6.03 15.50 -7.35
N LEU A 295 5.40 16.56 -7.83
CA LEU A 295 4.37 17.28 -7.10
C LEU A 295 3.20 17.61 -8.02
N LEU A 296 2.00 17.21 -7.61
CA LEU A 296 0.77 17.37 -8.36
C LEU A 296 -0.33 18.01 -7.49
N VAL A 297 -1.02 19.00 -8.07
CA VAL A 297 -2.22 19.62 -7.51
C VAL A 297 -3.35 19.39 -8.50
N HIS A 298 -4.41 18.71 -8.05
CA HIS A 298 -5.62 18.47 -8.82
C HIS A 298 -6.76 19.33 -8.30
N PHE A 299 -7.36 20.12 -9.20
CA PHE A 299 -8.53 20.95 -8.93
C PHE A 299 -9.75 20.42 -9.71
N PRO A 300 -10.58 19.56 -9.09
CA PRO A 300 -11.80 19.05 -9.71
C PRO A 300 -12.90 20.11 -9.78
N LEU A 301 -13.58 20.16 -10.92
CA LEU A 301 -14.86 20.82 -11.12
C LEU A 301 -15.96 19.76 -11.31
N ASP A 302 -17.18 20.19 -11.59
CA ASP A 302 -18.32 19.27 -11.67
C ASP A 302 -18.21 18.30 -12.85
N THR A 303 -17.72 18.77 -13.99
CA THR A 303 -17.57 17.98 -15.23
C THR A 303 -16.15 17.93 -15.77
N SER A 304 -15.27 18.82 -15.34
CA SER A 304 -13.89 18.98 -15.83
C SER A 304 -12.90 19.05 -14.67
N CYS A 305 -11.61 19.15 -14.95
CA CYS A 305 -10.62 19.44 -13.92
C CYS A 305 -9.39 20.16 -14.46
N TYR A 306 -8.64 20.77 -13.55
CA TYR A 306 -7.31 21.30 -13.80
C TYR A 306 -6.27 20.51 -13.02
N VAL A 307 -5.09 20.33 -13.61
CA VAL A 307 -3.95 19.67 -12.97
C VAL A 307 -2.72 20.53 -13.11
N GLY A 308 -2.15 20.95 -11.99
CA GLY A 308 -0.83 21.56 -11.89
C GLY A 308 0.18 20.48 -11.54
N VAL A 309 1.30 20.42 -12.24
CA VAL A 309 2.31 19.39 -12.01
C VAL A 309 3.72 19.93 -12.23
N VAL A 310 4.67 19.46 -11.42
CA VAL A 310 6.10 19.56 -11.68
C VAL A 310 6.75 18.20 -11.40
N HIS A 311 7.73 17.86 -12.22
CA HIS A 311 8.49 16.63 -12.11
C HIS A 311 9.98 16.93 -12.21
N ILE A 312 10.74 16.51 -11.19
CA ILE A 312 12.19 16.53 -11.14
C ILE A 312 12.62 15.10 -10.82
N GLY A 313 13.42 14.49 -11.69
CA GLY A 313 13.84 13.09 -11.58
C GLY A 313 13.20 12.19 -12.64
N ASP A 314 13.29 10.89 -12.42
CA ASP A 314 13.15 9.82 -13.42
C ASP A 314 11.94 8.89 -13.19
N GLY A 315 11.08 9.21 -12.22
CA GLY A 315 9.84 8.47 -11.99
C GLY A 315 8.76 8.76 -13.04
N LEU A 316 7.49 8.48 -12.73
CA LEU A 316 6.40 8.58 -13.70
C LEU A 316 5.13 9.21 -13.12
N VAL A 317 4.53 10.13 -13.89
CA VAL A 317 3.23 10.74 -13.57
C VAL A 317 2.26 10.51 -14.71
N VAL A 318 1.23 9.71 -14.47
CA VAL A 318 0.22 9.32 -15.46
C VAL A 318 -1.19 9.50 -14.94
N ALA A 319 -2.14 9.72 -15.83
CA ALA A 319 -3.56 9.82 -15.52
C ALA A 319 -4.40 9.00 -16.50
N GLU A 320 -5.56 8.54 -16.05
CA GLU A 320 -6.62 7.99 -16.88
C GLU A 320 -7.89 8.82 -16.66
N SER A 321 -8.51 9.31 -17.73
CA SER A 321 -9.80 9.99 -17.71
C SER A 321 -10.96 9.00 -17.55
N VAL A 322 -12.15 9.53 -17.27
CA VAL A 322 -13.38 8.72 -17.13
C VAL A 322 -13.80 8.00 -18.42
N ASP A 323 -13.41 8.50 -19.60
CA ASP A 323 -13.62 7.83 -20.88
C ASP A 323 -12.55 6.76 -21.20
N GLY A 324 -11.53 6.66 -20.34
CA GLY A 324 -10.43 5.71 -20.45
C GLY A 324 -9.24 6.22 -21.27
N GLN A 325 -9.15 7.49 -21.67
CA GLN A 325 -7.90 8.01 -22.25
C GLN A 325 -6.79 8.06 -21.21
N ILE A 326 -5.57 7.73 -21.62
CA ILE A 326 -4.38 7.73 -20.77
C ILE A 326 -3.50 8.91 -21.17
N TYR A 327 -3.00 9.62 -20.16
CA TYR A 327 -2.15 10.78 -20.32
C TYR A 327 -0.85 10.60 -19.54
N ALA A 328 0.29 10.73 -20.21
CA ALA A 328 1.56 11.01 -19.54
C ALA A 328 1.62 12.51 -19.21
N LEU A 329 1.45 12.86 -17.93
CA LEU A 329 1.38 14.27 -17.51
C LEU A 329 2.76 14.94 -17.52
N THR A 330 3.82 14.14 -17.34
CA THR A 330 5.21 14.60 -17.42
C THR A 330 6.06 13.53 -18.06
N GLU A 331 7.19 13.95 -18.62
CA GLU A 331 8.26 13.05 -19.04
C GLU A 331 9.29 12.95 -17.90
N PRO A 332 9.94 11.78 -17.72
CA PRO A 332 11.12 11.66 -16.87
C PRO A 332 12.22 12.63 -17.32
N ASP A 333 12.97 13.16 -16.35
CA ASP A 333 14.19 13.89 -16.66
C ASP A 333 15.26 12.97 -17.23
N THR A 334 15.99 13.49 -18.20
CA THR A 334 17.26 12.96 -18.66
C THR A 334 18.31 14.05 -18.50
N ASP A 335 19.45 13.74 -17.86
CA ASP A 335 20.57 14.67 -17.84
C ASP A 335 21.10 14.82 -19.28
N PRO A 336 21.28 16.05 -19.79
CA PRO A 336 21.72 16.27 -21.17
C PRO A 336 23.08 15.67 -21.50
N ASP A 337 23.93 15.48 -20.49
CA ASP A 337 25.31 14.99 -20.63
C ASP A 337 25.43 13.48 -20.34
N ASP A 338 24.45 12.88 -19.67
CA ASP A 338 24.41 11.45 -19.31
C ASP A 338 22.95 10.98 -19.17
N ASP A 339 22.45 10.24 -20.16
CA ASP A 339 21.08 9.74 -20.17
C ASP A 339 20.74 8.79 -19.01
N GLY A 340 21.76 8.27 -18.30
CA GLY A 340 21.61 7.45 -17.10
C GLY A 340 21.65 8.22 -15.78
N ARG A 341 21.81 9.55 -15.78
CA ARG A 341 21.95 10.34 -14.55
C ARG A 341 20.63 10.99 -14.11
N THR A 342 20.20 10.66 -12.91
CA THR A 342 19.04 11.26 -12.25
C THR A 342 19.31 12.72 -11.83
N LEU A 343 18.35 13.61 -12.13
CA LEU A 343 18.36 14.99 -11.64
C LEU A 343 17.63 15.09 -10.30
N PHE A 344 18.25 15.76 -9.33
CA PHE A 344 17.70 15.99 -8.00
C PHE A 344 17.19 17.43 -7.85
N LEU A 345 16.36 17.69 -6.85
CA LEU A 345 15.83 19.03 -6.55
C LEU A 345 16.94 20.08 -6.35
N THR A 346 18.11 19.66 -5.89
CA THR A 346 19.31 20.48 -5.67
C THR A 346 20.22 20.60 -6.89
N SER A 347 19.99 19.83 -7.96
CA SER A 347 20.82 19.83 -9.18
C SER A 347 20.72 21.12 -9.99
N ALA A 348 19.70 21.95 -9.75
CA ALA A 348 19.56 23.25 -10.39
C ALA A 348 18.95 24.30 -9.45
N PRO A 349 19.10 25.61 -9.75
CA PRO A 349 18.45 26.66 -8.98
C PRO A 349 16.93 26.54 -9.05
N LEU A 350 16.25 26.81 -7.93
CA LEU A 350 14.79 26.71 -7.79
C LEU A 350 13.99 27.40 -8.93
N ASN A 351 14.45 28.56 -9.42
CA ASN A 351 13.77 29.27 -10.50
C ASN A 351 13.76 28.52 -11.83
N GLN A 352 14.72 27.61 -12.06
CA GLN A 352 14.71 26.72 -13.21
C GLN A 352 13.62 25.67 -13.09
N TRP A 353 13.45 25.07 -11.91
CA TRP A 353 12.38 24.12 -11.64
C TRP A 353 10.98 24.74 -11.71
N LYS A 354 10.81 25.95 -11.19
CA LYS A 354 9.54 26.68 -11.29
C LYS A 354 9.06 26.88 -12.74
N ARG A 355 9.99 27.09 -13.68
CA ARG A 355 9.66 27.24 -15.11
C ARG A 355 9.19 25.94 -15.76
N ARG A 356 9.41 24.79 -15.12
CA ARG A 356 8.97 23.48 -15.60
C ARG A 356 7.58 23.07 -15.10
N ALA A 357 6.98 23.87 -14.23
CA ALA A 357 5.61 23.65 -13.79
C ALA A 357 4.66 23.73 -15.00
N LYS A 358 3.82 22.72 -15.16
CA LYS A 358 2.80 22.64 -16.21
C LYS A 358 1.41 22.72 -15.58
N VAL A 359 0.47 23.34 -16.29
CA VAL A 359 -0.95 23.33 -15.93
C VAL A 359 -1.72 22.78 -17.11
N TYR A 360 -2.46 21.70 -16.86
CA TYR A 360 -3.33 21.03 -17.81
C TYR A 360 -4.78 21.34 -17.50
N GLN A 361 -5.57 21.53 -18.55
CA GLN A 361 -7.04 21.55 -18.48
C GLN A 361 -7.55 20.27 -19.15
N PHE A 362 -8.43 19.57 -18.46
CA PHE A 362 -9.17 18.44 -19.00
C PHE A 362 -10.63 18.82 -19.10
N ASP A 363 -11.22 18.67 -20.29
CA ASP A 363 -12.65 18.95 -20.51
C ASP A 363 -13.57 17.92 -19.83
N GLU A 364 -12.99 16.82 -19.38
CA GLU A 364 -13.60 15.79 -18.55
C GLU A 364 -12.84 15.59 -17.24
N ARG A 365 -13.40 14.78 -16.34
CA ARG A 365 -12.76 14.44 -15.08
C ARG A 365 -11.73 13.32 -15.27
N LEU A 366 -10.68 13.37 -14.48
CA LEU A 366 -9.76 12.24 -14.31
C LEU A 366 -10.39 11.19 -13.39
N ASP A 367 -10.27 9.92 -13.75
CA ASP A 367 -10.73 8.79 -12.95
C ASP A 367 -9.63 8.33 -11.97
N ILE A 368 -8.39 8.20 -12.47
CA ILE A 368 -7.23 7.80 -11.67
C ILE A 368 -6.02 8.64 -12.08
N VAL A 369 -5.25 9.16 -11.13
CA VAL A 369 -3.91 9.76 -11.34
C VAL A 369 -2.92 9.03 -10.47
N ALA A 370 -1.76 8.67 -11.02
CA ALA A 370 -0.71 7.93 -10.34
C ALA A 370 0.65 8.64 -10.49
N LEU A 371 1.31 8.86 -9.35
CA LEU A 371 2.70 9.33 -9.24
C LEU A 371 3.52 8.18 -8.66
N MET A 372 4.69 7.89 -9.23
CA MET A 372 5.53 6.79 -8.76
C MET A 372 7.02 7.05 -8.95
N THR A 373 7.83 6.44 -8.08
CA THR A 373 9.30 6.43 -8.18
C THR A 373 9.77 5.45 -9.24
N ASP A 374 11.02 5.60 -9.65
CA ASP A 374 11.70 4.81 -10.67
C ASP A 374 11.74 3.31 -10.33
N GLY A 375 11.86 2.94 -9.05
CA GLY A 375 11.79 1.55 -8.63
C GLY A 375 10.46 0.86 -8.94
N LEU A 376 9.38 1.62 -9.13
CA LEU A 376 8.11 1.10 -9.67
C LEU A 376 7.95 1.38 -11.17
N SER A 377 8.22 2.60 -11.66
CA SER A 377 8.02 2.90 -13.09
C SER A 377 8.99 2.16 -13.99
N GLY A 378 10.20 1.86 -13.54
CA GLY A 378 11.19 1.03 -14.24
C GLY A 378 10.75 -0.43 -14.42
N ASP A 379 9.78 -0.88 -13.61
CA ASP A 379 9.12 -2.17 -13.80
C ASP A 379 7.94 -2.09 -14.79
N LEU A 380 7.43 -0.90 -15.09
CA LEU A 380 6.30 -0.73 -16.00
C LEU A 380 6.75 -0.48 -17.43
N GLU A 381 6.00 -1.06 -18.37
CA GLU A 381 6.12 -0.66 -19.76
C GLU A 381 5.18 0.51 -20.03
N VAL A 382 5.75 1.67 -20.38
CA VAL A 382 5.04 2.93 -20.60
C VAL A 382 4.41 2.96 -22.00
N ARG A 383 3.43 2.07 -22.21
CA ARG A 383 2.56 2.02 -23.39
C ARG A 383 1.11 2.01 -22.92
N ASP A 384 0.24 2.80 -23.55
CA ASP A 384 -1.14 2.99 -23.08
C ASP A 384 -1.88 1.67 -22.81
N GLU A 385 -1.80 0.70 -23.72
CA GLU A 385 -2.43 -0.62 -23.56
C GLU A 385 -1.94 -1.37 -22.30
N LEU A 386 -0.65 -1.22 -21.98
CA LEU A 386 -0.02 -1.86 -20.83
C LEU A 386 -0.26 -1.08 -19.55
N LEU A 387 -0.25 0.25 -19.58
CA LEU A 387 -0.65 1.06 -18.42
C LEU A 387 -2.12 0.81 -18.06
N ARG A 388 -3.01 0.70 -19.06
CA ARG A 388 -4.41 0.35 -18.87
C ARG A 388 -4.55 -0.98 -18.12
N THR A 389 -3.80 -2.00 -18.51
CA THR A 389 -3.94 -3.36 -17.96
C THR A 389 -3.16 -3.53 -16.66
N ASN A 390 -1.90 -3.12 -16.64
CA ASN A 390 -0.92 -3.45 -15.60
C ASN A 390 -0.89 -2.42 -14.45
N LEU A 391 -1.37 -1.20 -14.67
CA LEU A 391 -1.48 -0.17 -13.64
C LEU A 391 -2.95 0.11 -13.31
N PHE A 392 -3.71 0.73 -14.22
CA PHE A 392 -5.05 1.22 -13.92
C PHE A 392 -6.06 0.10 -13.67
N GLY A 393 -6.02 -0.97 -14.48
CA GLY A 393 -6.83 -2.17 -14.28
C GLY A 393 -6.53 -2.82 -12.93
N LYS A 394 -5.25 -3.00 -12.59
CA LYS A 394 -4.84 -3.52 -11.29
C LYS A 394 -5.27 -2.63 -10.13
N LEU A 395 -5.15 -1.31 -10.24
CA LEU A 395 -5.64 -0.38 -9.23
C LEU A 395 -7.15 -0.57 -9.01
N ARG A 396 -7.96 -0.67 -10.07
CA ARG A 396 -9.41 -0.91 -9.92
C ARG A 396 -9.73 -2.26 -9.29
N GLU A 397 -9.15 -3.34 -9.82
CA GLU A 397 -9.45 -4.72 -9.44
C GLU A 397 -8.91 -5.11 -8.07
N ARG A 398 -7.77 -4.53 -7.66
CA ARG A 398 -7.01 -4.96 -6.49
C ARG A 398 -6.92 -3.90 -5.38
N VAL A 399 -7.25 -2.64 -5.66
CA VAL A 399 -7.14 -1.56 -4.66
C VAL A 399 -8.47 -0.85 -4.46
N LEU A 400 -9.02 -0.25 -5.51
CA LEU A 400 -10.21 0.62 -5.43
C LEU A 400 -11.51 -0.15 -5.17
N CYS A 401 -11.54 -1.47 -5.45
CA CYS A 401 -12.63 -2.38 -5.09
C CYS A 401 -12.81 -2.59 -3.58
N TYR A 402 -11.83 -2.17 -2.77
CA TYR A 402 -11.91 -2.20 -1.30
C TYR A 402 -12.45 -0.88 -0.73
N PRO A 403 -13.11 -0.91 0.44
CA PRO A 403 -13.46 0.29 1.20
C PRO A 403 -12.22 1.14 1.50
N LEU A 404 -12.40 2.48 1.56
CA LEU A 404 -11.30 3.45 1.67
C LEU A 404 -10.26 3.10 2.74
N HIS A 405 -10.68 2.66 3.94
CA HIS A 405 -9.77 2.37 5.06
C HIS A 405 -8.86 1.15 4.82
N LEU A 406 -9.13 0.32 3.80
CA LEU A 406 -8.30 -0.82 3.41
C LEU A 406 -7.46 -0.55 2.16
N ARG A 407 -7.79 0.48 1.39
CA ARG A 407 -7.16 0.76 0.09
C ARG A 407 -5.65 0.99 0.23
N ALA A 408 -5.19 1.63 1.31
CA ALA A 408 -3.75 1.85 1.54
C ALA A 408 -2.96 0.54 1.72
N SER A 409 -3.52 -0.43 2.45
CA SER A 409 -2.91 -1.75 2.64
C SER A 409 -2.96 -2.59 1.37
N ALA A 410 -4.07 -2.52 0.62
CA ALA A 410 -4.19 -3.16 -0.68
C ALA A 410 -3.19 -2.58 -1.69
N LEU A 411 -2.96 -1.26 -1.68
CA LEU A 411 -1.96 -0.60 -2.52
C LEU A 411 -0.53 -1.06 -2.17
N LEU A 412 -0.20 -1.18 -0.88
CA LEU A 412 1.08 -1.72 -0.44
C LEU A 412 1.29 -3.15 -0.94
N SER A 413 0.28 -4.01 -0.79
CA SER A 413 0.32 -5.39 -1.30
C SER A 413 0.55 -5.42 -2.82
N LEU A 414 -0.12 -4.53 -3.56
CA LEU A 414 0.04 -4.42 -5.01
C LEU A 414 1.48 -4.12 -5.44
N ILE A 415 2.21 -3.27 -4.70
CA ILE A 415 3.57 -2.84 -5.07
C ILE A 415 4.70 -3.66 -4.42
N SER A 416 4.38 -4.54 -3.46
CA SER A 416 5.37 -5.34 -2.70
C SER A 416 5.80 -6.65 -3.40
N TYR A 417 5.63 -6.75 -4.72
CA TYR A 417 5.93 -7.97 -5.48
C TYR A 417 7.44 -8.21 -5.65
N GLU A 418 7.82 -9.46 -5.94
CA GLU A 418 9.19 -9.78 -6.31
C GLU A 418 9.34 -9.83 -7.83
N ARG A 419 10.35 -9.13 -8.36
CA ARG A 419 10.67 -9.18 -9.79
C ARG A 419 12.18 -9.28 -9.98
N ARG A 420 12.58 -10.14 -10.92
CA ARG A 420 14.00 -10.33 -11.25
C ARG A 420 14.55 -9.04 -11.87
N GLY A 421 15.63 -8.52 -11.29
CA GLY A 421 16.26 -7.27 -11.74
C GLY A 421 15.68 -6.01 -11.11
N SER A 422 14.64 -6.14 -10.27
CA SER A 422 14.02 -5.02 -9.55
C SER A 422 14.25 -5.20 -8.06
N PHE A 423 15.06 -4.31 -7.50
CA PHE A 423 15.55 -4.40 -6.13
C PHE A 423 15.44 -3.08 -5.37
N ASP A 424 14.97 -2.03 -6.04
CA ASP A 424 14.85 -0.71 -5.46
C ASP A 424 13.61 -0.58 -4.56
N ASP A 425 13.56 0.52 -3.81
CA ASP A 425 12.34 0.95 -3.15
C ASP A 425 11.22 1.16 -4.16
N ARG A 426 9.97 0.99 -3.74
CA ARG A 426 8.82 1.26 -4.61
C ARG A 426 7.82 2.14 -3.92
N THR A 427 7.46 3.23 -4.58
CA THR A 427 6.45 4.17 -4.09
C THR A 427 5.43 4.49 -5.14
N LEU A 428 4.17 4.55 -4.71
CA LEU A 428 3.03 4.87 -5.54
C LEU A 428 2.05 5.74 -4.73
N ALA A 429 1.77 6.95 -5.23
CA ALA A 429 0.69 7.80 -4.75
C ALA A 429 -0.40 7.87 -5.82
N VAL A 430 -1.65 7.66 -5.40
CA VAL A 430 -2.81 7.55 -6.29
C VAL A 430 -3.90 8.52 -5.84
N LEU A 431 -4.42 9.29 -6.78
CA LEU A 431 -5.71 9.96 -6.68
C LEU A 431 -6.72 9.13 -7.45
N ALA A 432 -7.86 8.80 -6.86
CA ALA A 432 -8.91 8.05 -7.53
C ALA A 432 -10.28 8.68 -7.25
N ARG A 433 -11.16 8.63 -8.24
CA ARG A 433 -12.57 8.99 -8.05
C ARG A 433 -13.27 7.90 -7.24
N ASP A 434 -14.09 8.30 -6.26
CA ASP A 434 -14.79 7.39 -5.34
C ASP A 434 -16.03 6.71 -5.96
#